data_AF-A0A7J3ZBW4-F1
#
_entry.id   AF-A0A7J3ZBW4-F1
#
_cell.length_a   1.000
_cell.length_b   1.000
_cell.length_c   1.000
_cell.angle_alpha   90.00
_cell.angle_beta   90.00
_cell.angle_gamma   90.00
#
_symmetry.space_group_name_H-M   'P 1'
#
loop_
_entity.id
_entity.type
_entity.pdbx_description
1 polymer ?
#
loop_
_entity_poly.entity_id
_entity_poly.type
_entity_poly.pdbx_seq_one_letter_code
_entity_poly.pdbx_strand_id
1 'polypeptide(L)'
;MLEEIEMLRREIDRIDEELIELIQRRLEIAMKIGLLKRERGAPIRDLTREAEVEERWILLSKERNIPEGLAREIIKTLIRYSIAAQASLVARSKKVAVIGYGGMARTLGEMMRLAGHKVMIGGRDPMKAKSLA
;
A
#
# COMPACT_ATOMS: atom_id res chain seq x y z
N MET A 1 25.30 -28.49 -7.14
CA MET A 1 24.69 -28.19 -5.83
C MET A 1 24.69 -26.70 -5.48
N LEU A 2 25.83 -26.06 -5.14
CA LEU A 2 25.82 -24.62 -4.81
C LEU A 2 25.46 -23.73 -6.02
N GLU A 3 25.95 -24.08 -7.21
CA GLU A 3 25.61 -23.35 -8.45
C GLU A 3 24.13 -23.50 -8.86
N GLU A 4 23.51 -24.66 -8.65
CA GLU A 4 22.08 -24.87 -8.95
C GLU A 4 21.19 -24.05 -8.03
N ILE A 5 21.54 -23.98 -6.72
CA ILE A 5 20.84 -23.11 -5.77
C ILE A 5 20.97 -21.65 -6.20
N GLU A 6 22.16 -21.23 -6.63
CA GLU A 6 22.40 -19.86 -7.08
C GLU A 6 21.63 -19.51 -8.35
N MET A 7 21.50 -20.46 -9.30
CA MET A 7 20.66 -20.27 -10.48
C MET A 7 19.18 -20.12 -10.12
N LEU A 8 18.67 -20.93 -9.19
CA LEU A 8 17.29 -20.83 -8.72
C LEU A 8 17.03 -19.52 -7.98
N ARG A 9 17.99 -19.03 -7.19
CA ARG A 9 17.88 -17.72 -6.54
C ARG A 9 17.77 -16.58 -7.55
N ARG A 10 18.59 -16.60 -8.59
CA ARG A 10 18.49 -15.60 -9.68
C ARG A 10 17.15 -15.66 -10.42
N GLU A 11 16.52 -16.83 -10.48
CA GLU A 11 15.17 -16.95 -11.02
C GLU A 11 14.14 -16.30 -10.11
N ILE A 12 14.26 -16.48 -8.79
CA ILE A 12 13.43 -15.77 -7.81
C ILE A 12 13.64 -14.26 -7.90
N ASP A 13 14.88 -13.79 -8.01
CA ASP A 13 15.18 -12.35 -8.14
C ASP A 13 14.48 -11.74 -9.35
N ARG A 14 14.47 -12.43 -10.50
CA ARG A 14 13.74 -11.99 -11.70
C ARG A 14 12.23 -11.95 -11.47
N ILE A 15 11.67 -12.96 -10.80
CA ILE A 15 10.24 -12.97 -10.45
C ILE A 15 9.92 -11.79 -9.53
N ASP A 16 10.78 -11.48 -8.57
CA ASP A 16 10.60 -10.37 -7.64
C ASP A 16 10.62 -9.02 -8.36
N GLU A 17 11.51 -8.84 -9.35
CA GLU A 17 11.51 -7.67 -10.23
C GLU A 17 10.18 -7.53 -11.01
N GLU A 18 9.70 -8.62 -11.62
CA GLU A 18 8.42 -8.64 -12.34
C GLU A 18 7.24 -8.32 -11.39
N LEU A 19 7.26 -8.83 -10.16
CA LEU A 19 6.23 -8.54 -9.16
C LEU A 19 6.17 -7.05 -8.83
N ILE A 20 7.32 -6.40 -8.66
CA ILE A 20 7.38 -4.95 -8.39
C ILE A 20 6.79 -4.16 -9.57
N GLU A 21 7.11 -4.52 -10.81
CA GLU A 21 6.54 -3.86 -12.00
C GLU A 21 5.02 -4.05 -12.08
N LEU A 22 4.52 -5.25 -11.80
CA LEU A 22 3.08 -5.54 -11.79
C LEU A 22 2.35 -4.75 -10.70
N ILE A 23 2.96 -4.63 -9.51
CA ILE A 23 2.41 -3.82 -8.41
C ILE A 23 2.35 -2.35 -8.80
N GLN A 24 3.42 -1.80 -9.38
CA GLN A 24 3.44 -0.42 -9.88
C GLN A 24 2.30 -0.18 -10.87
N ARG A 25 2.19 -1.01 -11.91
CA ARG A 25 1.13 -0.89 -12.93
C ARG A 25 -0.27 -0.96 -12.33
N ARG A 26 -0.48 -1.85 -11.35
CA ARG A 26 -1.75 -1.97 -10.62
C ARG A 26 -2.09 -0.68 -9.87
N LEU A 27 -1.12 -0.07 -9.20
CA LEU A 27 -1.30 1.19 -8.47
C LEU A 27 -1.58 2.37 -9.42
N GLU A 28 -0.89 2.44 -10.57
CA GLU A 28 -1.16 3.47 -11.58
C GLU A 28 -2.59 3.40 -12.13
N ILE A 29 -3.08 2.19 -12.40
CA ILE A 29 -4.48 1.99 -12.81
C ILE A 29 -5.43 2.40 -11.68
N ALA A 30 -5.13 2.05 -10.43
CA ALA A 30 -5.94 2.46 -9.29
C ALA A 30 -6.00 4.00 -9.14
N MET A 31 -4.89 4.72 -9.38
CA MET A 31 -4.87 6.18 -9.40
C MET A 31 -5.74 6.75 -10.51
N LYS A 32 -5.66 6.21 -11.73
CA LYS A 32 -6.53 6.62 -12.86
C LYS A 32 -8.01 6.44 -12.53
N ILE A 33 -8.37 5.32 -11.88
CA ILE A 33 -9.72 5.08 -11.38
C ILE A 33 -10.10 6.13 -10.33
N GLY A 34 -9.20 6.47 -9.40
CA GLY A 34 -9.40 7.53 -8.41
C GLY A 34 -9.70 8.90 -9.03
N LEU A 35 -8.98 9.28 -10.09
CA LEU A 35 -9.24 10.52 -10.84
C LEU A 35 -10.64 10.53 -11.45
N LEU A 36 -11.04 9.44 -12.11
CA LEU A 36 -12.38 9.32 -12.70
C LEU A 36 -13.49 9.33 -11.64
N LYS A 37 -13.28 8.65 -10.51
CA LYS A 37 -14.21 8.69 -9.37
C LYS A 37 -14.35 10.12 -8.84
N ARG A 38 -13.24 10.86 -8.73
CA ARG A 38 -13.24 12.27 -8.30
C ARG A 38 -14.06 13.16 -9.24
N GLU A 39 -13.82 13.07 -10.55
CA GLU A 39 -14.55 13.84 -11.56
C GLU A 39 -16.06 13.60 -11.51
N ARG A 40 -16.48 12.39 -11.12
CA ARG A 40 -17.88 11.98 -11.03
C ARG A 40 -18.48 12.10 -9.62
N GLY A 41 -17.72 12.61 -8.65
CA GLY A 41 -18.17 12.71 -7.24
C GLY A 41 -18.39 11.36 -6.54
N ALA A 42 -17.82 10.27 -7.06
CA ALA A 42 -17.96 8.94 -6.49
C ALA A 42 -17.00 8.74 -5.29
N PRO A 43 -17.39 7.94 -4.28
CA PRO A 43 -16.54 7.67 -3.14
C PRO A 43 -15.30 6.85 -3.53
N ILE A 44 -14.17 7.16 -2.89
CA ILE A 44 -12.92 6.42 -3.08
C ILE A 44 -13.10 4.97 -2.62
N ARG A 45 -13.68 4.79 -1.42
CA ARG A 45 -13.90 3.48 -0.81
C ARG A 45 -15.11 2.80 -1.41
N ASP A 46 -14.96 1.54 -1.75
CA ASP A 46 -15.98 0.73 -2.41
C ASP A 46 -15.91 -0.68 -1.82
N LEU A 47 -16.64 -0.88 -0.72
CA LEU A 47 -16.56 -2.10 0.06
C LEU A 47 -17.01 -3.33 -0.74
N THR A 48 -17.99 -3.15 -1.63
CA THR A 48 -18.46 -4.21 -2.52
C THR A 48 -17.33 -4.62 -3.46
N ARG A 49 -16.70 -3.65 -4.14
CA ARG A 49 -15.60 -3.94 -5.05
C ARG A 49 -14.38 -4.53 -4.34
N GLU A 50 -14.07 -4.06 -3.13
CA GLU A 50 -12.98 -4.58 -2.30
C GLU A 50 -13.21 -6.06 -1.94
N ALA A 51 -14.44 -6.44 -1.57
CA ALA A 51 -14.81 -7.82 -1.27
C ALA A 51 -14.71 -8.73 -2.51
N GLU A 52 -15.21 -8.28 -3.66
CA GLU A 52 -15.10 -9.03 -4.92
C GLU A 52 -13.64 -9.29 -5.33
N VAL A 53 -12.75 -8.31 -5.10
CA VAL A 53 -11.33 -8.45 -5.40
C VAL A 53 -10.66 -9.46 -4.46
N GLU A 54 -11.00 -9.44 -3.17
CA GLU A 54 -10.50 -10.43 -2.19
C GLU A 54 -10.99 -11.84 -2.54
N GLU A 55 -12.27 -12.02 -2.84
CA GLU A 55 -12.85 -13.30 -3.23
C GLU A 55 -12.18 -13.86 -4.50
N ARG A 56 -11.99 -13.01 -5.52
CA ARG A 56 -11.30 -13.41 -6.75
C ARG A 56 -9.86 -13.88 -6.48
N TRP A 57 -9.15 -13.21 -5.57
CA TRP A 57 -7.79 -13.62 -5.19
C TRP A 57 -7.77 -14.97 -4.47
N ILE A 58 -8.75 -15.24 -3.61
CA ILE A 58 -8.87 -16.53 -2.92
C ILE A 58 -9.16 -17.66 -3.93
N LEU A 59 -10.02 -17.43 -4.93
CA LEU A 59 -10.31 -18.43 -5.96
C LEU A 59 -9.07 -18.73 -6.81
N LEU A 60 -8.38 -17.68 -7.28
CA LEU A 60 -7.13 -17.85 -8.05
C LEU A 60 -6.02 -18.52 -7.23
N SER A 61 -5.91 -18.23 -5.93
CA SER A 61 -4.90 -18.86 -5.08
C SER A 61 -5.15 -20.36 -4.94
N LYS A 62 -6.43 -20.77 -4.80
CA LYS A 62 -6.81 -22.20 -4.77
C LYS A 62 -6.40 -22.92 -6.06
N GLU A 63 -6.69 -22.34 -7.22
CA GLU A 63 -6.33 -22.92 -8.52
C GLU A 63 -4.80 -23.09 -8.69
N ARG A 64 -4.01 -22.27 -8.01
CA ARG A 64 -2.54 -22.24 -8.11
C ARG A 64 -1.84 -22.90 -6.93
N ASN A 65 -2.56 -23.57 -6.03
CA ASN A 65 -2.03 -24.16 -4.79
C ASN A 65 -1.27 -23.16 -3.91
N ILE A 66 -1.68 -21.89 -3.92
CA ILE A 66 -1.16 -20.85 -3.05
C ILE A 66 -2.01 -20.82 -1.77
N PRO A 67 -1.41 -20.81 -0.57
CA PRO A 67 -2.17 -20.71 0.67
C PRO A 67 -3.08 -19.48 0.70
N GLU A 68 -4.37 -19.68 1.02
CA GLU A 68 -5.36 -18.60 1.05
C GLU A 68 -4.98 -17.46 2.00
N GLY A 69 -4.33 -17.80 3.12
CA GLY A 69 -3.83 -16.81 4.08
C GLY A 69 -2.86 -15.82 3.45
N LEU A 70 -1.89 -16.33 2.68
CA LEU A 70 -0.91 -15.51 1.97
C LEU A 70 -1.59 -14.62 0.91
N ALA A 71 -2.48 -15.19 0.10
CA ALA A 71 -3.22 -14.44 -0.91
C ALA A 71 -4.03 -13.29 -0.30
N ARG A 72 -4.70 -13.55 0.83
CA ARG A 72 -5.48 -12.57 1.58
C ARG A 72 -4.60 -11.45 2.14
N GLU A 73 -3.44 -11.76 2.71
CA GLU A 73 -2.51 -10.76 3.24
C GLU A 73 -1.98 -9.82 2.16
N ILE A 74 -1.58 -10.40 1.02
CA ILE A 74 -1.10 -9.64 -0.14
C ILE A 74 -2.20 -8.72 -0.66
N ILE A 75 -3.39 -9.26 -0.96
CA ILE A 75 -4.44 -8.44 -1.59
C ILE A 75 -4.98 -7.35 -0.66
N LYS A 76 -5.13 -7.61 0.64
CA LYS A 76 -5.52 -6.57 1.61
C LYS A 76 -4.50 -5.45 1.67
N THR A 77 -3.21 -5.79 1.58
CA THR A 77 -2.14 -4.80 1.52
C THR A 77 -2.22 -3.98 0.24
N LEU A 78 -2.36 -4.62 -0.92
CA LEU A 78 -2.48 -3.94 -2.20
C LEU A 78 -3.72 -3.03 -2.27
N ILE A 79 -4.87 -3.46 -1.75
CA ILE A 79 -6.09 -2.66 -1.65
C ILE A 79 -5.84 -1.41 -0.79
N ARG A 80 -5.26 -1.58 0.41
CA ARG A 80 -4.97 -0.47 1.32
C ARG A 80 -4.07 0.59 0.66
N TYR A 81 -3.00 0.17 -0.01
CA TYR A 81 -2.13 1.10 -0.74
C TYR A 81 -2.83 1.73 -1.95
N SER A 82 -3.74 1.01 -2.62
CA SER A 82 -4.53 1.56 -3.73
C SER A 82 -5.48 2.66 -3.26
N ILE A 83 -6.14 2.47 -2.10
CA ILE A 83 -7.02 3.48 -1.51
C ILE A 83 -6.21 4.71 -1.08
N ALA A 84 -5.05 4.51 -0.46
CA ALA A 84 -4.14 5.59 -0.09
C ALA A 84 -3.69 6.42 -1.30
N ALA A 85 -3.26 5.74 -2.38
CA ALA A 85 -2.86 6.37 -3.63
C ALA A 85 -4.00 7.16 -4.29
N GLN A 86 -5.25 6.73 -4.12
CA GLN A 86 -6.42 7.49 -4.59
C GLN A 86 -6.74 8.68 -3.67
N ALA A 87 -6.62 8.51 -2.36
CA ALA A 87 -6.87 9.56 -1.37
C ALA A 87 -5.90 10.74 -1.51
N SER A 88 -4.63 10.47 -1.83
CA SER A 88 -3.62 11.51 -2.06
C SER A 88 -3.98 12.43 -3.25
N LEU A 89 -4.79 11.98 -4.21
CA LEU A 89 -5.31 12.80 -5.32
C LEU A 89 -6.41 13.79 -4.91
N VAL A 90 -7.07 13.51 -3.78
CA VAL A 90 -8.18 14.32 -3.24
C VAL A 90 -7.68 15.27 -2.15
N ALA A 91 -6.63 14.88 -1.43
CA ALA A 91 -6.00 15.74 -0.45
C ALA A 91 -5.29 16.92 -1.14
N ARG A 92 -5.78 18.14 -0.91
CA ARG A 92 -4.90 19.31 -0.93
C ARG A 92 -3.77 19.02 0.06
N SER A 93 -2.54 18.90 -0.41
CA SER A 93 -1.39 18.63 0.47
C SER A 93 -1.31 19.73 1.52
N LYS A 94 -1.61 19.38 2.78
CA LYS A 94 -1.48 20.25 3.94
C LYS A 94 -0.19 19.92 4.69
N LYS A 95 0.35 20.91 5.38
CA LYS A 95 1.40 20.69 6.38
C LYS A 95 0.73 20.26 7.68
N VAL A 96 1.05 19.06 8.15
CA VAL A 96 0.47 18.46 9.36
C VAL A 96 1.58 18.28 10.39
N ALA A 97 1.39 18.83 11.59
CA ALA A 97 2.28 18.62 12.72
C ALA A 97 1.65 17.60 13.67
N VAL A 98 2.34 16.49 13.93
CA VAL A 98 1.96 15.49 14.94
C VAL A 98 2.85 15.68 16.16
N ILE A 99 2.25 16.00 17.31
CA ILE A 99 2.98 16.22 18.56
C ILE A 99 2.91 14.97 19.42
N GLY A 100 4.05 14.30 19.60
CA GLY A 100 4.21 13.03 20.30
C GLY A 100 5.22 12.14 19.57
N TYR A 101 5.88 11.23 20.30
CA TYR A 101 6.90 10.33 19.75
C TYR A 101 6.64 8.85 20.12
N GLY A 102 5.37 8.49 20.34
CA GLY A 102 4.96 7.10 20.62
C GLY A 102 4.45 6.38 19.36
N GLY A 103 4.06 5.10 19.51
CA GLY A 103 3.54 4.29 18.40
C GLY A 103 2.35 4.93 17.68
N MET A 104 1.46 5.62 18.41
CA MET A 104 0.33 6.34 17.82
C MET A 104 0.76 7.51 16.93
N ALA A 105 1.82 8.24 17.30
CA ALA A 105 2.33 9.34 16.51
C ALA A 105 2.92 8.82 15.19
N ARG A 106 3.63 7.68 15.24
CA ARG A 106 4.13 6.98 14.05
C ARG A 106 2.99 6.56 13.13
N THR A 107 2.02 5.79 13.66
CA THR A 107 0.89 5.28 12.87
C THR A 107 0.08 6.42 12.25
N LEU A 108 -0.27 7.45 13.02
CA LEU A 108 -1.01 8.61 12.52
C LEU A 108 -0.20 9.38 11.48
N GLY A 109 1.11 9.55 11.69
CA GLY A 109 1.99 10.20 10.75
C GLY A 109 2.08 9.47 9.41
N GLU A 110 2.22 8.15 9.44
CA GLU A 110 2.19 7.31 8.24
C GLU A 110 0.85 7.42 7.50
N MET A 111 -0.28 7.34 8.20
CA MET A 111 -1.61 7.49 7.59
C MET A 111 -1.79 8.85 6.92
N MET A 112 -1.32 9.93 7.55
CA MET A 112 -1.43 11.28 6.99
C MET A 112 -0.51 11.47 5.78
N ARG A 113 0.69 10.86 5.76
CA ARG A 113 1.57 10.83 4.57
C ARG A 113 0.92 10.05 3.43
N LEU A 114 0.36 8.88 3.72
CA LEU A 114 -0.40 8.08 2.78
C LEU A 114 -1.60 8.85 2.20
N ALA A 115 -2.25 9.68 3.02
CA ALA A 115 -3.29 10.59 2.58
C ALA A 115 -2.77 11.79 1.74
N GLY A 116 -1.47 11.89 1.45
CA GLY A 116 -0.88 12.94 0.60
C GLY A 116 -0.48 14.23 1.35
N HIS A 117 -0.39 14.20 2.67
CA HIS A 117 0.02 15.35 3.48
C HIS A 117 1.53 15.37 3.77
N LYS A 118 2.10 16.57 3.92
CA LYS A 118 3.47 16.75 4.41
C LYS A 118 3.44 16.71 5.94
N VAL A 119 3.95 15.65 6.52
CA VAL A 119 3.89 15.41 7.96
C VAL A 119 5.23 15.69 8.62
N MET A 120 5.21 16.44 9.72
CA MET A 120 6.32 16.60 10.65
C MET A 120 5.91 15.99 12.00
N ILE A 121 6.74 15.09 12.53
CA ILE A 121 6.55 14.55 13.89
C ILE A 121 7.50 15.31 14.83
N GLY A 122 6.96 15.87 15.91
CA GLY A 122 7.68 16.66 16.90
C GLY A 122 7.29 16.29 18.33
N GLY A 123 8.04 16.76 19.32
CA GLY A 123 7.73 16.50 20.73
C GLY A 123 8.76 17.09 21.68
N ARG A 124 8.61 16.80 22.98
CA ARG A 124 9.53 17.26 24.03
C ARG A 124 10.97 16.75 23.86
N ASP A 125 11.13 15.59 23.24
CA ASP A 125 12.41 15.00 22.88
C ASP A 125 12.57 15.05 21.34
N PRO A 126 13.38 15.99 20.81
CA PRO A 126 13.57 16.14 19.37
C PRO A 126 14.24 14.94 18.71
N MET A 127 15.06 14.18 19.46
CA MET A 127 15.79 13.02 18.93
C MET A 127 14.83 11.85 18.72
N LYS A 128 13.95 11.59 19.69
CA LYS A 128 12.90 10.57 19.56
C LYS A 128 11.90 10.93 18.47
N ALA A 129 11.52 12.20 18.35
CA ALA A 129 10.62 12.65 17.29
C ALA A 129 11.23 12.45 15.89
N LYS A 130 12.53 12.77 15.71
CA LYS A 130 13.24 12.53 14.45
C LYS A 130 13.33 11.05 14.06
N SER A 131 13.44 10.13 15.02
CA SER A 131 13.45 8.69 14.71
C SER A 131 12.14 8.15 14.12
N LEU A 132 11.06 8.95 14.12
CA LEU A 132 9.74 8.59 13.60
C LEU A 132 9.32 9.43 12.38
N ALA A 133 10.10 10.49 12.08
CA ALA A 133 9.88 11.40 10.98
C ALA A 133 10.35 10.78 9.65
#